data_AF-A0A0Q8E1J7-F1
#
_entry.id   AF-A0A0Q8E1J7-F1
#
_cell.length_a   1.000
_cell.length_b   1.000
_cell.length_c   1.000
_cell.angle_alpha   90.00
_cell.angle_beta   90.00
_cell.angle_gamma   90.00
#
_symmetry.space_group_name_H-M   'P 1'
#
loop_
_entity.id
_entity.type
_entity.pdbx_description
1 polymer ?
#
loop_
_entity_poly.entity_id
_entity_poly.type
_entity_poly.pdbx_seq_one_letter_code
_entity_poly.pdbx_strand_id
1 'polypeptide(L)'
;MTQEKQVQEALALLDVALVNYDKHVAYDKAVTGQMEVQMGQTIETRGCGNCGGTMYRTVDTDENGNPTNVSQYICASCGAMA
;
A
#
# COMPACT_ATOMS: atom_id res chain seq x y z
N MET A 1 -37.28 -3.44 18.31
CA MET A 1 -36.36 -4.27 17.51
C MET A 1 -35.75 -5.27 18.47
N THR A 2 -35.91 -6.57 18.24
CA THR A 2 -35.44 -7.62 19.17
C THR A 2 -33.94 -7.83 19.02
N GLN A 3 -33.26 -8.20 20.11
CA GLN A 3 -31.82 -8.42 20.14
C GLN A 3 -31.37 -9.45 19.07
N GLU A 4 -32.18 -10.47 18.81
CA GLU A 4 -31.94 -11.46 17.76
C GLU A 4 -31.92 -10.85 16.34
N LYS A 5 -32.79 -9.86 16.07
CA LYS A 5 -32.80 -9.15 14.78
C LYS A 5 -31.54 -8.31 14.58
N GLN A 6 -31.05 -7.66 15.64
CA GLN A 6 -29.81 -6.89 15.60
C GLN A 6 -28.58 -7.78 15.37
N VAL A 7 -28.56 -8.97 15.98
CA VAL A 7 -27.48 -9.95 15.78
C VAL A 7 -27.49 -10.47 14.34
N GLN A 8 -28.65 -10.78 13.77
CA GLN A 8 -28.74 -11.23 12.38
C GLN A 8 -28.32 -10.14 11.38
N GLU A 9 -28.70 -8.88 11.60
CA GLU A 9 -28.26 -7.76 10.76
C GLU A 9 -26.74 -7.55 10.85
N ALA A 10 -26.16 -7.65 12.05
CA ALA A 10 -24.71 -7.53 12.24
C ALA A 10 -23.94 -8.66 11.54
N LEU A 11 -24.45 -9.89 11.58
CA LEU A 11 -23.86 -11.04 10.87
C LEU A 11 -23.95 -10.88 9.35
N ALA A 12 -25.08 -10.40 8.83
CA ALA A 12 -25.23 -10.13 7.41
C ALA A 12 -24.25 -9.05 6.91
N LEU A 13 -24.02 -8.00 7.71
CA LEU A 13 -23.03 -6.97 7.40
C LEU A 13 -21.59 -7.52 7.46
N LEU A 14 -21.32 -8.43 8.40
CA LEU A 14 -20.02 -9.10 8.50
C LEU A 14 -19.74 -9.99 7.29
N ASP A 15 -20.72 -10.76 6.81
CA ASP A 15 -20.58 -11.59 5.61
C ASP A 15 -20.27 -10.75 4.36
N VAL A 16 -20.95 -9.61 4.20
CA VAL A 16 -20.68 -8.66 3.11
C VAL A 16 -19.26 -8.09 3.22
N ALA A 17 -18.81 -7.75 4.43
CA ALA A 17 -17.46 -7.25 4.67
C ALA A 17 -16.39 -8.31 4.34
N LEU A 18 -16.60 -9.56 4.72
CA LEU A 18 -15.69 -10.68 4.44
C LEU A 18 -15.60 -10.96 2.94
N VAL A 19 -16.71 -10.96 2.21
CA VAL A 19 -16.71 -11.12 0.75
C VAL A 19 -15.97 -9.98 0.06
N ASN A 20 -16.10 -8.75 0.54
CA ASN A 20 -15.36 -7.61 0.00
C ASN A 20 -13.86 -7.70 0.34
N TYR A 21 -13.51 -8.19 1.53
CA TYR A 21 -12.13 -8.44 1.92
C TYR A 21 -11.47 -9.50 1.02
N ASP A 22 -12.13 -10.62 0.75
CA ASP A 22 -11.61 -11.66 -0.14
C ASP A 22 -11.38 -11.15 -1.58
N LYS A 23 -12.30 -10.32 -2.09
CA LYS A 23 -12.14 -9.66 -3.39
C LYS A 23 -10.96 -8.69 -3.41
N HIS A 24 -10.76 -7.94 -2.32
CA HIS A 24 -9.59 -7.08 -2.16
C HIS A 24 -8.29 -7.89 -2.12
N VAL A 25 -8.24 -8.97 -1.34
CA VAL A 25 -7.07 -9.86 -1.29
C VAL A 25 -6.77 -10.48 -2.66
N ALA A 26 -7.79 -10.88 -3.42
CA ALA A 26 -7.61 -11.40 -4.77
C ALA A 26 -7.10 -10.34 -5.75
N TYR A 27 -7.61 -9.10 -5.67
CA TYR A 27 -7.12 -7.97 -6.45
C TYR A 27 -5.67 -7.62 -6.08
N ASP A 28 -5.37 -7.53 -4.79
CA ASP A 28 -4.02 -7.24 -4.30
C ASP A 28 -3.04 -8.34 -4.72
N LYS A 29 -3.45 -9.62 -4.70
CA LYS A 29 -2.67 -10.73 -5.26
C LYS A 29 -2.47 -10.65 -6.78
N ALA A 30 -3.47 -10.18 -7.52
CA ALA A 30 -3.34 -9.98 -8.96
C ALA A 30 -2.39 -8.81 -9.27
N VAL A 31 -2.43 -7.75 -8.46
CA VAL A 31 -1.51 -6.61 -8.55
C VAL A 31 -0.10 -7.02 -8.14
N THR A 32 0.07 -7.73 -7.02
CA THR A 32 1.40 -8.21 -6.60
C THR A 32 1.96 -9.25 -7.55
N GLY A 33 1.15 -10.14 -8.13
CA GLY A 33 1.59 -11.05 -9.20
C GLY A 33 1.99 -10.35 -10.50
N GLN A 34 1.42 -9.18 -10.80
CA GLN A 34 1.91 -8.29 -11.87
C GLN A 34 3.19 -7.54 -11.46
N MET A 35 3.36 -7.23 -10.16
CA MET A 35 4.56 -6.60 -9.61
C MET A 35 5.71 -7.57 -9.31
N GLU A 36 5.45 -8.89 -9.23
CA GLU A 36 6.47 -9.95 -9.11
C GLU A 36 7.44 -9.97 -10.29
N VAL A 37 7.11 -9.30 -11.40
CA VAL A 37 8.03 -9.09 -12.52
C VAL A 37 9.13 -8.07 -12.19
N GLN A 38 8.99 -7.28 -11.11
CA GLN A 38 9.96 -6.27 -10.67
C GLN A 38 10.01 -6.08 -9.13
N MET A 39 9.91 -7.16 -8.33
CA MET A 39 10.19 -7.11 -6.88
C MET A 39 11.69 -6.93 -6.62
N GLY A 40 12.18 -5.73 -6.93
CA GLY A 40 13.50 -5.27 -6.57
C GLY A 40 13.51 -3.79 -6.23
N GLN A 41 12.39 -3.06 -6.28
CA GLN A 41 12.32 -1.63 -5.99
C GLN A 41 11.05 -1.26 -5.20
N THR A 42 11.22 -0.84 -3.95
CA THR A 42 10.17 -0.24 -3.11
C THR A 42 10.21 1.29 -3.26
N ILE A 43 9.07 1.97 -3.37
CA ILE A 43 9.02 3.43 -3.40
C ILE A 43 8.71 3.96 -1.99
N GLU A 44 9.61 4.74 -1.41
CA GLU A 44 9.36 5.45 -0.15
C GLU A 44 9.00 6.91 -0.41
N THR A 45 8.12 7.47 0.42
CA THR A 45 7.67 8.86 0.30
C THR A 45 7.83 9.67 1.59
N ARG A 46 8.22 10.94 1.48
CA ARG A 46 8.23 11.90 2.60
C ARG A 46 7.86 13.32 2.16
N GLY A 47 7.59 14.22 3.10
CA GLY A 47 7.36 15.64 2.80
C GLY A 47 8.65 16.38 2.43
N CYS A 48 8.59 17.27 1.45
CA CYS A 48 9.70 18.13 1.04
C CYS A 48 9.84 19.33 1.99
N GLY A 49 11.01 19.48 2.62
CA GLY A 49 11.31 20.62 3.50
C GLY A 49 11.35 21.98 2.79
N ASN A 50 11.51 22.01 1.46
CA ASN A 50 11.58 23.27 0.70
C ASN A 50 10.22 23.79 0.25
N CYS A 51 9.36 22.93 -0.30
CA CYS A 51 8.09 23.36 -0.92
C CYS A 51 6.84 22.68 -0.35
N GLY A 52 6.98 21.79 0.64
CA GLY A 52 5.87 21.03 1.22
C GLY A 52 5.27 19.94 0.32
N GLY A 53 5.78 19.76 -0.90
CA GLY A 53 5.34 18.71 -1.82
C GLY A 53 5.83 17.32 -1.44
N THR A 54 5.38 16.28 -2.15
CA THR A 54 5.81 14.90 -1.88
C THR A 54 7.18 14.62 -2.52
N MET A 55 8.08 14.00 -1.76
CA MET A 55 9.34 13.44 -2.23
C MET A 55 9.24 11.93 -2.34
N TYR A 56 9.96 11.37 -3.31
CA TYR A 56 9.99 9.93 -3.60
C TYR A 56 11.45 9.45 -3.67
N ARG A 57 11.71 8.22 -3.23
CA ARG A 57 12.96 7.51 -3.52
C ARG A 57 12.68 6.05 -3.84
N THR A 58 13.54 5.43 -4.63
CA THR A 58 13.54 3.98 -4.85
C THR A 58 14.46 3.32 -3.84
N VAL A 59 14.02 2.19 -3.29
CA VAL A 59 14.74 1.35 -2.35
C VAL A 59 14.84 -0.03 -2.96
N ASP A 60 16.05 -0.43 -3.34
CA ASP A 60 16.25 -1.79 -3.84
C ASP A 60 16.23 -2.78 -2.67
N THR A 61 15.59 -3.94 -2.84
CA THR A 61 15.42 -4.94 -1.77
C THR A 61 16.01 -6.30 -2.15
N ASP A 62 16.56 -7.04 -1.18
CA ASP A 62 16.95 -8.44 -1.36
C ASP A 62 15.75 -9.39 -1.42
N GLU A 63 16.01 -10.68 -1.59
CA GLU A 63 14.99 -11.75 -1.63
C GLU A 63 14.17 -11.90 -0.32
N ASN A 64 14.63 -11.28 0.77
CA ASN A 64 13.94 -11.26 2.07
C ASN A 64 13.26 -9.91 2.33
N GLY A 65 13.29 -8.97 1.39
CA GLY A 65 12.71 -7.63 1.52
C GLY A 65 13.57 -6.63 2.30
N ASN A 66 14.85 -6.94 2.59
CA ASN A 66 15.74 -6.01 3.28
C ASN A 66 16.28 -4.95 2.29
N PRO A 67 16.36 -3.67 2.68
CA PRO A 67 16.96 -2.64 1.84
C PRO A 67 18.44 -2.93 1.55
N THR A 68 18.80 -2.98 0.28
CA THR A 68 20.19 -3.17 -0.19
C THR A 68 20.79 -1.89 -0.75
N ASN A 69 19.95 -1.04 -1.36
CA ASN A 69 20.36 0.23 -1.94
C ASN A 69 19.22 1.24 -1.86
N VAL A 70 19.54 2.53 -1.70
CA VAL A 70 18.55 3.60 -1.59
C VAL A 70 18.95 4.77 -2.47
N SER A 71 18.02 5.26 -3.30
CA SER A 71 18.23 6.49 -4.06
C SER A 71 18.05 7.73 -3.17
N GLN A 72 18.51 8.88 -3.66
CA GLN A 72 18.18 10.17 -3.05
C GLN A 72 16.68 10.42 -3.16
N TYR A 73 16.14 11.17 -2.19
CA TYR A 73 14.77 11.66 -2.29
C TYR A 73 14.69 12.78 -3.31
N ILE A 74 13.74 12.71 -4.23
CA ILE A 74 13.47 13.76 -5.22
C ILE A 74 12.05 14.27 -5.02
N CYS A 75 11.88 15.59 -4.85
CA CYS A 75 10.57 16.21 -4.78
C CYS A 75 9.92 16.31 -6.16
N ALA A 76 8.72 15.75 -6.34
CA ALA A 76 8.01 15.85 -7.61
C ALA A 76 7.53 17.27 -7.95
N SER A 77 7.35 18.12 -6.94
CA SER A 77 6.85 19.49 -7.13
C SER A 77 7.94 20.50 -7.47
N CYS A 78 9.12 20.40 -6.84
CA CYS A 78 10.18 21.41 -6.98
C CYS A 78 11.54 20.85 -7.40
N GLY A 79 11.69 19.53 -7.55
CA GLY A 79 12.94 18.89 -7.92
C GLY A 79 14.03 18.91 -6.84
N ALA A 80 13.74 19.41 -5.63
CA ALA A 80 14.70 19.40 -4.53
C ALA A 80 15.13 17.97 -4.19
N MET A 81 16.43 17.79 -3.97
CA MET A 81 17.05 16.50 -3.62
C MET A 81 17.51 16.50 -2.16
N ALA A 82 17.36 15.39 -1.44
CA ALA A 82 17.76 15.24 -0.04
C ALA A 82 17.92 13.77 0.40
#